data_AF-A0A2W4LWU4-F1
#
_entry.id   AF-A0A2W4LWU4-F1
#
_cell.length_a   1.000
_cell.length_b   1.000
_cell.length_c   1.000
_cell.angle_alpha   90.00
_cell.angle_beta   90.00
_cell.angle_gamma   90.00
#
_symmetry.space_group_name_H-M   'P 1'
#
loop_
_entity.id
_entity.type
_entity.pdbx_description
1 polymer ?
#
loop_
_entity_poly.entity_id
_entity_poly.type
_entity_poly.pdbx_seq_one_letter_code
_entity_poly.pdbx_strand_id
1 'polypeptide(L)' 'MAACNEKAVLIVTRQVPDTATNVARRRIELSCQLTLGHSGPHRDMQHGEEWESTSSPVATLFRHEDEEG' A
#
# COMPACT_ATOMS: atom_id res chain seq x y z
N MET A 1 0.23 16.03 -18.48
CA MET A 1 1.35 16.03 -17.50
C MET A 1 1.75 14.58 -17.26
N ALA A 2 2.98 14.30 -16.82
CA ALA A 2 3.38 12.94 -16.45
C ALA A 2 2.89 12.58 -15.05
N ALA A 3 2.60 11.31 -14.80
CA ALA A 3 2.38 10.77 -13.45
C ALA A 3 3.72 10.57 -12.72
N CYS A 4 3.67 10.44 -11.40
CA CYS A 4 4.89 10.38 -10.57
C CYS A 4 5.70 9.08 -10.73
N ASN A 5 5.14 8.02 -11.32
CA ASN A 5 5.77 6.70 -11.57
C ASN A 5 6.29 5.91 -10.36
N GLU A 6 6.34 6.54 -9.18
CA GLU A 6 6.67 5.91 -7.90
C GLU A 6 5.68 4.79 -7.54
N LYS A 7 6.17 3.78 -6.83
CA LYS A 7 5.47 2.52 -6.57
C LYS A 7 5.62 2.08 -5.12
N ALA A 8 4.61 1.35 -4.65
CA ALA A 8 4.66 0.66 -3.37
C ALA A 8 4.00 -0.73 -3.46
N VAL A 9 4.15 -1.51 -2.41
CA VAL A 9 3.55 -2.83 -2.26
C VAL A 9 2.63 -2.82 -1.04
N LEU A 10 1.33 -3.00 -1.23
CA LEU A 10 0.42 -3.25 -0.13
C LEU A 10 0.34 -4.76 0.14
N ILE A 11 0.71 -5.16 1.37
CA ILE A 11 0.45 -6.49 1.91
C ILE A 11 -0.84 -6.42 2.73
N VAL A 12 -1.89 -7.05 2.23
CA VAL A 12 -3.13 -7.23 2.97
C VAL A 12 -3.02 -8.51 3.78
N THR A 13 -3.01 -8.41 5.10
CA THR A 13 -3.07 -9.54 6.02
C THR A 13 -4.48 -9.77 6.54
N ARG A 14 -4.77 -11.00 6.93
CA ARG A 14 -5.98 -11.38 7.67
C ARG A 14 -5.56 -12.21 8.88
N GLN A 15 -6.22 -12.02 10.02
CA GLN A 15 -6.05 -12.90 11.18
C GLN A 15 -6.67 -14.27 10.87
N VAL A 16 -5.96 -15.35 11.17
CA VAL A 16 -6.54 -16.70 11.11
C VAL A 16 -7.36 -16.94 12.38
N PRO A 17 -8.66 -17.28 12.29
CA PRO A 17 -9.50 -17.57 13.45
C PRO A 17 -8.87 -18.56 14.42
N ASP A 18 -9.16 -18.40 15.72
CA ASP A 18 -8.60 -19.19 16.82
C ASP A 18 -7.06 -19.14 16.94
N THR A 19 -6.39 -18.18 16.29
CA THR A 19 -4.95 -17.94 16.42
C THR A 19 -4.60 -16.47 16.60
N ALA A 20 -3.39 -16.19 17.10
CA ALA A 20 -2.78 -14.85 17.10
C ALA A 20 -1.95 -14.58 15.81
N THR A 21 -2.18 -15.34 14.74
CA THR A 21 -1.32 -15.32 13.54
C THR A 21 -1.99 -14.54 12.40
N ASN A 22 -1.39 -13.42 12.02
CA ASN A 22 -1.73 -12.69 10.80
C ASN A 22 -1.01 -13.32 9.60
N VAL A 23 -1.79 -13.76 8.59
CA VAL A 23 -1.25 -14.31 7.33
C VAL A 23 -1.42 -13.32 6.19
N ALA A 24 -0.42 -13.22 5.31
CA ALA A 24 -0.51 -12.40 4.11
C ALA A 24 -1.51 -13.01 3.12
N ARG A 25 -2.70 -12.41 3.03
CA ARG A 25 -3.83 -12.86 2.20
C ARG A 25 -3.64 -12.43 0.74
N ARG A 26 -3.14 -11.22 0.52
CA ARG A 26 -3.00 -10.62 -0.82
C ARG A 26 -1.82 -9.65 -0.86
N ARG A 27 -1.12 -9.63 -2.00
CA ARG A 27 -0.16 -8.60 -2.38
C ARG A 27 -0.75 -7.75 -3.50
N ILE A 28 -0.65 -6.44 -3.40
CA ILE A 28 -1.14 -5.46 -4.38
C ILE A 28 0.04 -4.54 -4.74
N GLU A 29 0.25 -4.26 -6.02
CA GLU A 29 1.13 -3.17 -6.45
C GLU A 29 0.34 -1.85 -6.43
N LEU A 30 0.84 -0.87 -5.70
CA LEU A 30 0.36 0.51 -5.70
C LEU A 30 1.19 1.34 -6.69
N SER A 31 0.56 2.30 -7.36
CA SER A 31 1.23 3.24 -8.26
C SER A 31 0.81 4.66 -7.94
N CYS A 32 1.76 5.59 -7.81
CA CYS A 32 1.46 6.98 -7.47
C CYS A 32 0.78 7.69 -8.65
N GLN A 33 -0.48 8.08 -8.43
CA GLN A 33 -1.35 8.69 -9.45
C GLN A 33 -1.28 10.23 -9.44
N LEU A 34 -0.44 10.81 -8.58
CA LEU A 34 -0.15 12.24 -8.52
C LEU A 34 0.78 12.66 -9.68
N THR A 35 0.77 13.96 -9.99
CA THR A 35 1.64 14.56 -11.01
C THR A 35 3.12 14.40 -10.67
N LEU A 36 3.96 14.17 -11.68
CA LEU A 36 5.42 14.14 -11.53
C LEU A 36 5.95 15.44 -10.92
N GLY A 37 6.77 15.33 -9.88
CA GLY A 37 7.31 16.50 -9.15
C GLY A 37 6.35 17.11 -8.12
N HIS A 38 5.29 16.39 -7.73
CA HIS A 38 4.48 16.77 -6.56
C HIS A 38 5.32 16.76 -5.27
N SER A 39 4.86 17.51 -4.26
CA SER A 39 5.49 17.61 -2.95
C SER A 39 4.56 17.06 -1.86
N GLY A 40 4.97 15.97 -1.19
CA GLY A 40 4.20 15.31 -0.15
C GLY A 40 4.23 13.78 -0.28
N PRO A 41 3.33 13.06 0.41
CA PRO A 41 3.20 11.61 0.25
C PRO A 41 2.71 11.25 -1.16
N HIS A 42 3.15 10.10 -1.65
CA HIS A 42 2.63 9.46 -2.84
C HIS A 42 1.27 8.85 -2.54
N ARG A 43 0.35 8.89 -3.52
CA ARG A 43 -1.03 8.43 -3.36
C ARG A 43 -1.47 7.52 -4.50
N ASP A 44 -2.03 6.37 -4.16
CA ASP A 44 -2.75 5.50 -5.06
C ASP A 44 -4.26 5.70 -4.85
N MET A 45 -4.91 6.41 -5.77
CA MET A 45 -6.34 6.74 -5.65
C MET A 45 -7.27 5.54 -5.92
N GLN A 46 -6.76 4.44 -6.48
CA GLN A 46 -7.54 3.24 -6.75
C GLN A 46 -7.73 2.39 -5.48
N HIS A 47 -6.72 2.36 -4.61
CA HIS A 47 -6.74 1.60 -3.36
C HIS A 47 -6.95 2.47 -2.12
N GLY A 48 -6.79 3.80 -2.25
CA GLY A 48 -6.93 4.78 -1.17
C GLY A 48 -5.68 4.96 -0.32
N GLU A 49 -4.54 4.43 -0.76
CA GLU A 49 -3.30 4.32 0.03
C GLU A 49 -2.38 5.54 -0.16
N GLU A 50 -1.68 5.93 0.91
CA GLU A 50 -0.69 7.01 0.90
C GLU A 50 0.62 6.56 1.57
N TRP A 51 1.77 6.94 1.00
CA TRP A 51 3.10 6.57 1.52
C TRP A 51 4.16 7.64 1.27
N GLU A 52 5.14 7.73 2.15
CA GLU A 52 6.32 8.59 1.94
C GLU A 52 7.36 7.89 1.05
N SER A 53 8.10 8.62 0.21
CA SER A 53 9.22 8.05 -0.55
C SER A 53 10.43 7.90 0.37
N THR A 54 10.58 6.70 0.95
CA THR A 54 11.84 6.26 1.55
C THR A 54 12.84 6.01 0.42
N SER A 55 14.00 6.69 0.47
CA SER A 55 14.88 6.88 -0.70
C SER A 55 15.45 5.62 -1.38
N SER A 56 15.28 4.45 -0.76
CA SER A 56 15.31 3.10 -1.36
C SER A 56 14.94 2.07 -0.28
N PRO A 57 14.32 0.91 -0.58
CA PRO A 57 13.70 0.49 -1.84
C PRO A 57 12.18 0.78 -1.87
N VAL A 58 11.47 0.19 -2.85
CA VAL A 58 9.99 0.23 -2.99
C VAL A 58 9.28 0.08 -1.65
N ALA A 59 8.51 1.09 -1.25
CA ALA A 59 7.81 1.13 0.03
C ALA A 59 6.84 -0.06 0.19
N THR A 60 6.75 -0.62 1.40
CA THR A 60 5.84 -1.73 1.71
C THR A 60 4.88 -1.33 2.82
N LEU A 61 3.59 -1.31 2.51
CA LEU A 61 2.49 -0.98 3.40
C LEU A 61 1.81 -2.27 3.89
N PHE A 62 1.15 -2.20 5.03
CA PHE A 62 0.36 -3.28 5.60
C PHE A 62 -1.04 -2.78 5.94
N ARG A 63 -2.08 -3.46 5.42
CA ARG A 63 -3.48 -3.28 5.81
C ARG A 63 -3.98 -4.58 6.41
N HIS A 64 -4.79 -4.52 7.46
CA HIS A 64 -5.44 -5.69 8.04
C HIS A 64 -6.90 -5.73 7.56
N GLU A 65 -7.33 -6.88 7.06
CA GLU A 65 -8.74 -7.19 6.78
C GLU A 65 -9.22 -8.17 7.85
N ASP A 66 -9.81 -7.61 8.91
CA ASP A 66 -10.60 -8.39 9.87
C ASP A 66 -11.94 -8.76 9.20
N GLU A 67 -12.49 -9.94 9.53
CA GLU A 67 -13.85 -10.30 9.12
C GLU A 67 -14.86 -9.67 10.09
N GLU A 68 -15.67 -8.73 9.60
CA GLU A 68 -16.99 -8.50 10.19
C GLU A 68 -17.86 -9.73 9.87
N GLY A 69 -18.10 -10.56 10.89
CA GLY A 69 -18.90 -11.80 10.82
C GLY A 69 -19.61 -12.10 12.14
#